data_AF-A0A2V6Y796-F1
#
_entry.id   AF-A0A2V6Y796-F1
#
_cell.length_a   1.000
_cell.length_b   1.000
_cell.length_c   1.000
_cell.angle_alpha   90.00
_cell.angle_beta   90.00
_cell.angle_gamma   90.00
#
_symmetry.space_group_name_H-M   'P 1'
#
loop_
_entity.id
_entity.type
_entity.pdbx_description
1 polymer ?
#
loop_
_entity_poly.entity_id
_entity_poly.type
_entity_poly.pdbx_seq_one_letter_code
_entity_poly.pdbx_strand_id
1 'polypeptide(L)'
;MLDLDVVRFVVRRRLEGGLLPHGGMMRVQDTPGGGQMCDACGANITSDQIAMVGATSEGGRRTRHFHALCFRIWDHERHLLYGRSA
;
A
#
# COMPACT_ATOMS: atom_id res chain seq x y z
N MET A 1 0.39 19.01 -3.78
CA MET A 1 -0.52 18.31 -4.72
C MET A 1 0.18 17.01 -5.09
N LEU A 2 -0.28 15.87 -4.55
CA LEU A 2 0.26 14.56 -4.91
C LEU A 2 -0.35 14.18 -6.25
N ASP A 3 0.50 14.06 -7.27
CA ASP A 3 0.06 13.60 -8.58
C ASP A 3 -0.30 12.11 -8.51
N LEU A 4 -1.55 11.79 -8.79
CA LEU A 4 -2.09 10.43 -8.69
C LEU A 4 -1.38 9.46 -9.64
N ASP A 5 -0.96 9.93 -10.81
CA ASP A 5 -0.25 9.12 -11.80
C ASP A 5 1.19 8.84 -11.35
N VAL A 6 1.85 9.78 -10.68
CA VAL A 6 3.14 9.50 -10.01
C VAL A 6 2.99 8.42 -8.94
N VAL A 7 1.95 8.49 -8.09
CA VAL A 7 1.72 7.47 -7.06
C VAL A 7 1.45 6.09 -7.68
N ARG A 8 0.62 6.03 -8.72
CA ARG A 8 0.37 4.78 -9.48
C ARG A 8 1.65 4.19 -10.05
N PHE A 9 2.48 5.02 -10.68
CA PHE A 9 3.75 4.58 -11.24
C PHE A 9 4.69 4.01 -10.17
N VAL A 10 4.81 4.69 -9.03
CA VAL A 10 5.65 4.22 -7.91
C VAL A 10 5.12 2.92 -7.33
N VAL A 11 3.81 2.79 -7.16
CA VAL A 11 3.16 1.56 -6.68
C VAL A 11 3.44 0.39 -7.61
N ARG A 12 3.28 0.56 -8.93
CA ARG A 12 3.59 -0.48 -9.93
C ARG A 12 5.05 -0.93 -9.85
N ARG A 13 5.98 0.03 -9.90
CA ARG A 13 7.42 -0.23 -9.77
C ARG A 13 7.76 -1.03 -8.51
N ARG A 14 7.12 -0.73 -7.38
CA ARG A 14 7.34 -1.43 -6.11
C ARG A 14 6.68 -2.80 -6.07
N LEU A 15 5.53 -2.99 -6.71
CA LEU A 15 4.91 -4.31 -6.91
C LEU A 15 5.83 -5.20 -7.75
N GLU A 16 6.27 -4.72 -8.92
CA GLU A 16 7.19 -5.45 -9.80
C GLU A 16 8.53 -5.75 -9.13
N GLY A 17 9.04 -4.82 -8.32
CA GLY A 17 10.26 -5.00 -7.53
C GLY A 17 10.11 -5.88 -6.28
N GLY A 18 8.93 -6.45 -6.01
CA GLY A 18 8.67 -7.30 -4.84
C GLY A 18 8.73 -6.56 -3.50
N LEU A 19 8.74 -5.22 -3.53
CA LEU A 19 8.72 -4.37 -2.35
C LEU A 19 7.30 -4.28 -1.78
N LEU A 20 6.29 -4.38 -2.64
CA LEU A 20 4.89 -4.45 -2.23
C LEU A 20 4.34 -5.87 -2.36
N PRO A 21 3.45 -6.29 -1.44
CA PRO A 21 2.77 -7.57 -1.54
C PRO A 21 1.93 -7.63 -2.83
N HIS A 22 1.96 -8.78 -3.51
CA HIS A 22 1.10 -9.05 -4.66
C HIS A 22 -0.27 -9.56 -4.16
N GLY A 23 -0.24 -10.35 -3.09
CA GLY A 23 -1.43 -10.79 -2.36
C GLY A 23 -2.15 -9.67 -1.60
N GLY A 24 -3.39 -9.95 -1.19
CA GLY A 24 -4.19 -9.05 -0.38
C GLY A 24 -3.64 -8.84 1.04
N MET A 25 -4.14 -7.81 1.72
CA MET A 25 -3.81 -7.54 3.12
C MET A 25 -4.91 -8.09 4.04
N MET A 26 -4.52 -8.78 5.11
CA MET A 26 -5.43 -9.26 6.15
C MET A 26 -5.40 -8.35 7.38
N ARG A 27 -6.53 -8.28 8.09
CA ARG A 27 -6.68 -7.51 9.33
C ARG A 27 -6.34 -6.03 9.15
N VAL A 28 -6.82 -5.45 8.04
CA VAL A 28 -6.66 -4.01 7.77
C VAL A 28 -7.44 -3.24 8.83
N GLN A 29 -6.76 -2.32 9.51
CA GLN A 29 -7.33 -1.39 10.47
C GLN A 29 -7.01 0.03 10.01
N ASP A 30 -7.96 0.93 10.20
CA ASP A 30 -7.72 2.36 10.11
C ASP A 30 -7.22 2.88 11.46
N THR A 31 -6.07 3.54 11.45
CA THR A 31 -5.50 4.18 12.63
C THR A 31 -4.95 5.55 12.27
N PRO A 32 -4.98 6.55 13.16
CA PRO A 32 -4.26 7.79 12.93
C PRO A 32 -2.77 7.54 12.73
N GLY A 33 -2.13 8.30 11.85
CA GLY A 33 -0.72 8.13 11.54
C GLY A 33 0.21 8.45 12.73
N GLY A 34 1.12 7.55 13.06
CA GLY A 34 2.19 7.81 14.03
C GLY A 34 3.50 8.38 13.47
N GLY A 35 3.56 8.83 12.20
CA GLY A 35 4.82 9.19 11.52
C GLY A 35 5.51 8.02 10.80
N GLN A 36 4.90 6.84 10.80
CA GLN A 36 5.34 5.68 10.02
C GLN A 36 5.38 5.97 8.52
N MET A 37 6.35 5.36 7.82
CA MET A 37 6.52 5.53 6.39
C MET A 37 5.49 4.70 5.61
N CYS A 38 4.87 5.30 4.60
CA CYS A 38 3.97 4.59 3.71
C CYS A 38 4.75 3.66 2.77
N ASP A 39 4.39 2.39 2.77
CA ASP A 39 5.03 1.37 1.93
C ASP A 39 4.84 1.61 0.42
N ALA A 40 3.74 2.24 0.02
CA ALA A 40 3.43 2.57 -1.38
C ALA A 40 4.21 3.78 -1.89
N CYS A 41 4.02 4.96 -1.30
CA CYS A 41 4.64 6.18 -1.82
C CYS A 41 6.02 6.49 -1.20
N GLY A 42 6.36 5.88 -0.06
CA GLY A 42 7.59 6.17 0.67
C GLY A 42 7.54 7.44 1.53
N ALA A 43 6.42 8.17 1.55
CA ALA A 43 6.25 9.35 2.40
C ALA A 43 5.75 8.97 3.80
N ASN A 44 6.10 9.75 4.82
CA ASN A 44 5.61 9.58 6.18
C ASN A 44 4.10 9.87 6.26
N ILE A 45 3.35 8.96 6.87
CA ILE A 45 1.94 9.17 7.21
C ILE A 45 1.91 9.97 8.51
N THR A 46 1.48 11.23 8.40
CA THR A 46 1.42 12.17 9.53
C THR A 46 0.21 11.89 10.42
N SER A 47 0.20 12.44 11.63
CA SER A 47 -0.88 12.22 12.61
C SER A 47 -2.23 12.81 12.25
N ASP A 48 -2.24 13.73 11.29
CA ASP A 48 -3.46 14.27 10.69
C ASP A 48 -4.06 13.33 9.62
N GLN A 49 -3.31 12.29 9.22
CA GLN A 49 -3.70 11.37 8.15
C GLN A 49 -4.08 9.99 8.70
N ILE A 50 -4.97 9.31 7.98
CA ILE A 50 -5.36 7.93 8.27
C ILE A 50 -4.36 6.96 7.63
N ALA A 51 -3.75 6.13 8.48
CA ALA A 51 -2.97 4.98 8.10
C ALA A 51 -3.86 3.74 8.03
N MET A 52 -3.80 3.03 6.90
CA MET A 52 -4.33 1.68 6.74
C MET A 52 -3.19 0.72 7.09
N VAL A 53 -3.39 -0.03 8.17
CA VAL A 53 -2.38 -0.92 8.74
C VAL A 53 -2.90 -2.35 8.69
N GLY A 54 -2.11 -3.27 8.15
CA GLY A 54 -2.50 -4.68 8.14
C GLY A 54 -1.34 -5.60 7.81
N ALA A 55 -1.60 -6.90 7.91
CA ALA A 55 -0.58 -7.93 7.72
C ALA A 55 -0.67 -8.54 6.32
N THR A 56 0.49 -8.77 5.70
CA THR A 56 0.59 -9.49 4.43
C THR A 56 1.05 -10.92 4.68
N SER A 57 0.44 -11.89 3.99
CA SER A 57 0.88 -13.29 4.08
C SER A 57 2.22 -13.51 3.39
N GLU A 58 2.59 -12.63 2.45
CA GLU A 58 3.82 -12.71 1.67
C GLU A 58 5.02 -12.15 2.45
N GLY A 59 6.14 -12.87 2.41
CA GLY A 59 7.41 -12.43 3.00
C GLY A 59 7.49 -12.53 4.54
N GLY A 60 6.65 -13.35 5.17
CA GLY A 60 6.67 -13.59 6.61
C GLY A 60 5.93 -12.51 7.41
N ARG A 61 4.60 -12.53 7.35
CA ARG A 61 3.65 -11.78 8.21
C ARG A 61 4.15 -10.38 8.64
N ARG A 62 4.52 -9.55 7.67
CA ARG A 62 4.96 -8.18 7.92
C ARG A 62 3.75 -7.26 7.99
N THR A 63 3.71 -6.42 9.02
CA THR A 63 2.76 -5.31 9.10
C THR A 63 3.18 -4.23 8.11
N ARG A 64 2.25 -3.81 7.25
CA ARG A 64 2.46 -2.77 6.27
C ARG A 64 1.59 -1.57 6.60
N HIS A 65 2.09 -0.38 6.27
CA HIS A 65 1.43 0.88 6.56
C HIS A 65 1.21 1.65 5.26
N PHE A 66 -0.04 2.05 5.01
CA PHE A 66 -0.40 2.79 3.81
C PHE A 66 -1.21 4.03 4.17
N HIS A 67 -1.05 5.12 3.42
CA HIS A 67 -2.11 6.14 3.41
C HIS A 67 -3.41 5.52 2.88
N ALA A 68 -4.57 5.98 3.35
CA ALA A 68 -5.86 5.51 2.84
C ALA A 68 -5.98 5.57 1.30
N LEU A 69 -5.51 6.66 0.67
CA LEU A 69 -5.50 6.79 -0.78
C LEU A 69 -4.49 5.83 -1.46
N CYS A 70 -3.28 5.72 -0.90
CA CYS A 70 -2.25 4.83 -1.42
C CYS A 70 -2.67 3.35 -1.34
N PHE A 71 -3.39 2.98 -0.29
CA PHE A 71 -3.97 1.65 -0.14
C PHE A 71 -4.95 1.34 -1.27
N ARG A 72 -5.87 2.27 -1.59
CA ARG A 72 -6.81 2.10 -2.72
C ARG A 72 -6.11 1.98 -4.06
N ILE A 73 -5.05 2.75 -4.29
CA ILE A 73 -4.26 2.67 -5.53
C ILE A 73 -3.55 1.32 -5.61
N TRP A 74 -2.86 0.90 -4.56
CA TRP A 74 -2.23 -0.42 -4.51
C TRP A 74 -3.22 -1.56 -4.72
N ASP A 75 -4.39 -1.50 -4.08
CA ASP A 75 -5.45 -2.50 -4.25
C ASP A 75 -5.96 -2.57 -5.69
N HIS A 76 -6.11 -1.43 -6.35
CA HIS A 76 -6.50 -1.38 -7.75
C HIS A 76 -5.39 -1.92 -8.67
N GLU A 77 -4.14 -1.49 -8.48
CA GLU A 77 -3.01 -1.92 -9.31
C GLU A 77 -2.69 -3.41 -9.16
N ARG A 78 -2.75 -3.96 -7.93
CA ARG A 78 -2.55 -5.41 -7.72
C ARG A 78 -3.63 -6.23 -8.41
N HIS A 79 -4.88 -5.78 -8.41
CA HIS A 79 -5.97 -6.48 -9.11
C HIS A 79 -5.77 -6.42 -10.63
N LEU A 80 -5.27 -5.31 -11.17
CA LEU A 80 -4.99 -5.21 -12.61
C LEU A 80 -3.82 -6.11 -13.05
N LEU A 81 -2.76 -6.20 -12.25
CA LEU A 81 -1.54 -6.94 -12.56
C LEU A 81 -1.65 -8.43 -12.26
N TYR A 82 -2.29 -8.80 -11.15
CA TYR A 82 -2.31 -10.18 -10.63
C TYR A 82 -3.73 -10.76 -10.47
N GLY A 83 -4.78 -9.95 -10.65
CA GLY A 83 -6.17 -10.41 -10.65
C GLY A 83 -6.64 -10.95 -12.00
N ARG A 84 -5.74 -11.12 -12.98
CA ARG A 84 -6.07 -11.71 -14.29
C ARG A 84 -5.82 -13.22 -14.30
N SER A 85 -6.64 -13.92 -13.53
CA SER A 85 -6.94 -15.35 -13.67
C SER A 85 -8.40 -15.57 -13.29
N ALA A 86 -9.30 -15.20 -14.22
CA ALA A 86 -10.71 -15.62 -14.40
C ALA A 86 -11.56 -14.43 -14.86
#